data_AF-A0A1B2A9M6-F1
#
_entry.id   AF-A0A1B2A9M6-F1
#
_cell.length_a   1.000
_cell.length_b   1.000
_cell.length_c   1.000
_cell.angle_alpha   90.00
_cell.angle_beta   90.00
_cell.angle_gamma   90.00
#
_symmetry.space_group_name_H-M   'P 1'
#
loop_
_entity.id
_entity.type
_entity.pdbx_description
1 polymer ?
#
loop_
_entity_poly.entity_id
_entity_poly.type
_entity_poly.pdbx_seq_one_letter_code
_entity_poly.pdbx_strand_id
1 'polypeptide(L)' 'MIDLFALALSHGLLLLMVLRLMSRDDLDRDPLAPGEAEPPR' A
#
# COMPACT_ATOMS: atom_id res chain seq x y z
N MET A 1 13.12 6.36 28.33
CA MET A 1 12.59 4.98 28.44
C MET A 1 11.89 4.69 27.13
N ILE A 2 12.27 3.63 26.42
CA ILE A 2 11.59 3.26 25.18
C ILE A 2 10.32 2.53 25.57
N ASP A 3 9.19 3.03 25.10
CA ASP A 3 7.91 2.34 25.23
C ASP A 3 7.87 1.18 24.22
N LEU A 4 8.10 -0.04 24.72
CA LEU A 4 8.08 -1.27 23.92
C LEU A 4 6.70 -1.52 23.31
N PHE A 5 5.62 -1.09 23.97
CA PHE A 5 4.27 -1.23 23.44
C PHE A 5 4.07 -0.29 22.25
N ALA A 6 4.41 0.99 22.41
CA ALA A 6 4.34 1.95 21.30
C ALA A 6 5.20 1.50 20.12
N LEU A 7 6.41 1.00 20.38
CA LEU A 7 7.30 0.47 19.35
C LEU A 7 6.67 -0.71 18.61
N ALA A 8 6.22 -1.73 19.34
CA ALA A 8 5.60 -2.91 18.73
C ALA A 8 4.31 -2.56 17.96
N LEU A 9 3.50 -1.65 18.50
CA LEU A 9 2.28 -1.18 17.85
C LEU A 9 2.58 -0.48 16.53
N SER A 10 3.52 0.48 16.52
CA SER A 10 3.91 1.17 15.29
C SER A 10 4.46 0.21 14.24
N HIS A 11 5.32 -0.73 14.64
CA HIS A 11 5.88 -1.72 13.71
C HIS A 11 4.81 -2.69 13.19
N GLY A 12 3.87 -3.12 14.05
CA GLY A 12 2.75 -3.95 13.65
C GLY A 12 1.83 -3.26 12.65
N LEU A 13 1.52 -1.97 12.88
CA LEU A 13 0.73 -1.17 11.95
C LEU A 13 1.45 -0.98 10.61
N LEU A 14 2.77 -0.75 10.62
CA LEU A 14 3.57 -0.68 9.39
C LEU A 14 3.57 -2.02 8.63
N LEU A 15 3.73 -3.14 9.32
CA LEU A 15 3.66 -4.48 8.72
C LEU A 15 2.29 -4.72 8.07
N LEU A 16 1.20 -4.41 8.77
CA LEU A 16 -0.16 -4.52 8.24
C LEU A 16 -0.38 -3.64 7.01
N MET A 17 0.17 -2.42 7.01
CA MET A 17 0.10 -1.52 5.86
C MET A 17 0.82 -2.10 4.64
N VAL A 18 2.01 -2.68 4.82
CA VAL A 18 2.76 -3.37 3.76
C VAL A 18 1.98 -4.59 3.25
N LEU A 19 1.47 -5.45 4.14
CA LEU A 19 0.68 -6.62 3.75
C LEU A 19 -0.56 -6.22 2.95
N ARG A 20 -1.27 -5.18 3.39
CA ARG A 20 -2.44 -4.66 2.68
C ARG A 20 -2.05 -4.08 1.32
N LEU A 21 -0.94 -3.36 1.22
CA LEU A 21 -0.45 -2.81 -0.04
C LEU A 21 -0.08 -3.93 -1.02
N MET A 22 0.66 -4.96 -0.56
CA MET A 22 1.06 -6.10 -1.41
C MET A 22 -0.11 -6.99 -1.83
N SER A 23 -1.21 -6.99 -1.07
CA SER A 23 -2.42 -7.76 -1.40
C SER A 23 -3.34 -7.02 -2.38
N ARG A 24 -2.96 -5.84 -2.89
CA ARG A 24 -3.76 -5.10 -3.86
C ARG A 24 -3.60 -5.67 -5.26
N ASP A 25 -4.71 -6.07 -5.87
CA ASP A 25 -4.74 -6.54 -7.26
C ASP A 25 -4.33 -5.44 -8.28
N ASP A 26 -4.47 -4.17 -7.90
CA ASP A 26 -4.13 -3.01 -8.71
C ASP A 26 -2.75 -2.42 -8.40
N LEU A 27 -1.92 -3.10 -7.60
CA LEU A 27 -0.64 -2.55 -7.14
C LEU A 27 0.31 -2.21 -8.30
N ASP A 28 0.36 -3.07 -9.31
CA ASP A 28 1.22 -2.89 -10.49
C ASP A 28 0.52 -2.11 -11.61
N ARG A 29 -0.74 -1.71 -11.40
CA ARG A 29 -1.53 -1.02 -12.42
C ARG A 29 -1.26 0.47 -12.32
N ASP A 30 -0.57 1.00 -13.31
CA ASP A 30 -0.48 2.45 -13.47
C ASP A 30 -1.90 3.01 -13.75
N PRO A 31 -2.40 3.95 -12.93
CA PRO A 31 -3.67 4.59 -13.20
C PRO A 31 -3.55 5.39 -14.49
N LEU A 32 -4.53 5.23 -15.38
CA LEU A 32 -4.62 6.02 -16.60
C LEU A 32 -4.61 7.52 -16.24
N ALA A 33 -3.78 8.31 -16.91
CA ALA A 33 -3.76 9.75 -16.66
C ALA A 33 -5.11 10.36 -17.09
N PRO A 34 -5.59 11.43 -16.42
CA PRO A 34 -6.80 12.11 -16.83
C PRO A 34 -6.68 12.60 -18.29
N GLY A 35 -7.43 11.96 -19.21
CA GLY A 35 -7.42 12.28 -20.64
C GLY A 35 -6.74 11.25 -21.54
N GLU A 36 -6.10 10.21 -21.00
CA GLU A 36 -5.70 9.06 -21.80
C GLU A 36 -6.94 8.22 -22.15
N ALA A 37 -7.09 7.87 -23.43
CA ALA A 37 -8.10 6.90 -23.86
C ALA A 37 -7.53 5.50 -23.72
N GLU A 38 -8.30 4.54 -23.19
CA GLU A 38 -7.84 3.15 -23.11
C GLU A 38 -7.55 2.63 -24.53
N PRO A 39 -6.31 2.19 -24.84
CA PRO A 39 -5.97 1.71 -26.17
C PRO A 39 -6.83 0.49 -26.53
N PRO A 40 -7.23 0.36 -27.82
CA PRO A 40 -8.08 -0.75 -28.26
C PRO A 40 -7.35 -2.10 -28.05
N ARG A 41 -8.04 -3.05 -27.43
CA ARG A 41 -7.55 -4.42 -27.12
C ARG A 41 -7.42 -5.30 -28.33
#